data_AF-A0A4Y0BI26-F1
#
_entry.id   AF-A0A4Y0BI26-F1
#
_cell.length_a   1.000
_cell.length_b   1.000
_cell.length_c   1.000
_cell.angle_alpha   90.00
_cell.angle_beta   90.00
_cell.angle_gamma   90.00
#
_symmetry.space_group_name_H-M   'P 1'
#
loop_
_entity.id
_entity.type
_entity.pdbx_description
1 polymer ?
#
loop_
_entity_poly.entity_id
_entity_poly.type
_entity_poly.pdbx_seq_one_letter_code
_entity_poly.pdbx_strand_id
1 'polypeptide(L)'
;MDRNAARVIRGIAKPSEAVPMRQMETCHTMLFCGIPFYSIWHQIRFDNYWVEGPPPALEKHTLPTFELVAMKQQSITTRQYSFSITHRYQNCVQSALIIAPKAGVRLVAWSLMESVPGTIEFNGEQAHFVLITYGLAEDAPWTVTFDFEYDPKTLPQDGEEKLFDVSWVNTYWEYANKHTDDFRKLIEQFPDWAHVIPSVAVVNITAY
;
A
#
# COMPACT_ATOMS: atom_id res chain seq x y z
N MET A 1 7.86 -22.92 -3.17
CA MET A 1 6.55 -22.97 -3.84
C MET A 1 6.54 -21.83 -4.84
N ASP A 2 6.57 -22.14 -6.13
CA ASP A 2 6.76 -21.19 -7.21
C ASP A 2 5.46 -20.44 -7.48
N ARG A 3 5.18 -19.41 -6.66
CA ARG A 3 3.88 -18.75 -6.59
C ARG A 3 3.61 -17.77 -7.74
N ASN A 4 4.59 -17.50 -8.61
CA ASN A 4 4.47 -16.54 -9.72
C ASN A 4 5.46 -16.81 -10.89
N ALA A 5 5.94 -18.04 -11.11
CA ALA A 5 6.89 -18.29 -12.19
C ALA A 5 6.41 -17.69 -13.52
N ALA A 6 7.29 -16.94 -14.18
CA ALA A 6 7.05 -16.42 -15.52
C ALA A 6 6.49 -17.50 -16.48
N ARG A 7 6.91 -18.77 -16.29
CA ARG A 7 6.41 -19.93 -17.04
C ARG A 7 4.92 -20.20 -16.83
N VAL A 8 4.39 -20.04 -15.61
CA VAL A 8 2.97 -20.24 -15.31
C VAL A 8 2.15 -19.09 -15.91
N ILE A 9 2.56 -17.85 -15.68
CA ILE A 9 1.83 -16.69 -16.19
C ILE A 9 1.83 -16.68 -17.72
N ARG A 10 2.99 -16.86 -18.36
CA ARG A 10 3.12 -16.86 -19.83
C ARG A 10 2.65 -18.15 -20.50
N GLY A 11 2.74 -19.28 -19.81
CA GLY A 11 2.46 -20.59 -20.39
C GLY A 11 1.02 -21.05 -20.19
N ILE A 12 0.41 -20.68 -19.06
CA ILE A 12 -0.92 -21.15 -18.64
C ILE A 12 -1.93 -20.01 -18.78
N ALA A 13 -1.73 -18.90 -18.08
CA ALA A 13 -2.67 -17.78 -18.10
C ALA A 13 -2.61 -16.93 -19.38
N LYS A 14 -1.50 -17.00 -20.14
CA LYS A 14 -1.28 -16.34 -21.45
C LYS A 14 -2.02 -15.00 -21.62
N PRO A 15 -1.86 -14.03 -20.70
CA PRO A 15 -2.45 -12.72 -20.91
C PRO A 15 -1.89 -12.13 -22.20
N SER A 16 -2.75 -11.55 -23.03
CA SER A 16 -2.37 -11.02 -24.35
C SER A 16 -1.26 -9.97 -24.25
N GLU A 17 -1.26 -9.18 -23.17
CA GLU A 17 -0.30 -8.12 -22.90
C GLU A 17 -0.05 -8.05 -21.38
N ALA A 18 1.01 -8.72 -20.90
CA ALA A 18 1.47 -8.60 -19.53
C ALA A 18 2.85 -7.94 -19.48
N VAL A 19 2.96 -6.87 -18.71
CA VAL A 19 4.20 -6.10 -18.53
C VAL A 19 4.83 -6.52 -17.19
N PRO A 20 6.14 -6.81 -17.13
CA PRO A 20 6.82 -6.95 -15.84
C PRO A 20 6.58 -5.69 -15.00
N MET A 21 6.09 -5.83 -13.78
CA MET A 21 5.67 -4.70 -12.95
C MET A 21 6.78 -3.65 -12.79
N ARG A 22 8.05 -4.07 -12.67
CA ARG A 22 9.21 -3.16 -12.56
C ARG A 22 9.49 -2.32 -13.80
N GLN A 23 8.83 -2.59 -14.92
CA GLN A 23 8.94 -1.86 -16.18
C GLN A 23 7.74 -0.94 -16.43
N MET A 24 6.81 -0.84 -15.47
CA MET A 24 5.68 0.08 -15.57
C MET A 24 6.16 1.52 -15.38
N GLU A 25 5.58 2.45 -16.14
CA GLU A 25 5.89 3.89 -16.02
C GLU A 25 5.60 4.43 -14.61
N THR A 26 4.60 3.87 -13.93
CA THR A 26 4.25 4.23 -12.55
C THR A 26 5.38 3.94 -11.56
N CYS A 27 6.31 3.02 -11.87
CA CYS A 27 7.50 2.80 -11.05
C CYS A 27 8.43 4.01 -10.99
N HIS A 28 8.39 4.90 -11.98
CA HIS A 28 9.23 6.09 -11.98
C HIS A 28 8.55 7.30 -11.30
N THR A 29 7.24 7.23 -11.08
CA THR A 29 6.42 8.40 -10.73
C THR A 29 5.60 8.21 -9.45
N MET A 30 5.43 6.98 -8.98
CA MET A 30 4.59 6.65 -7.82
C MET A 30 5.37 5.82 -6.81
N LEU A 31 5.15 6.14 -5.52
CA LEU A 31 5.66 5.38 -4.40
C LEU A 31 5.38 3.88 -4.59
N PHE A 32 6.45 3.09 -4.65
CA PHE A 32 6.42 1.64 -4.86
C PHE A 32 5.60 1.22 -6.10
N CYS A 33 5.76 1.96 -7.20
CA CYS A 33 5.07 1.76 -8.49
C CYS A 33 3.55 1.95 -8.47
N GLY A 34 2.97 2.38 -7.35
CA GLY A 34 1.52 2.52 -7.21
C GLY A 34 0.74 1.21 -7.27
N ILE A 35 1.39 0.09 -6.97
CA ILE A 35 0.77 -1.23 -7.03
C ILE A 35 0.21 -1.61 -5.65
N PRO A 36 -1.03 -2.12 -5.57
CA PRO A 36 -1.67 -2.42 -4.30
C PRO A 36 -1.13 -3.71 -3.66
N PHE A 37 0.09 -3.67 -3.12
CA PHE A 37 0.70 -4.80 -2.44
C PHE A 37 0.28 -4.89 -0.97
N TYR A 38 -0.19 -6.08 -0.58
CA TYR A 38 -0.39 -6.42 0.84
C TYR A 38 0.87 -6.96 1.52
N SER A 39 1.89 -7.36 0.74
CA SER A 39 3.13 -7.95 1.27
C SER A 39 4.34 -7.47 0.49
N ILE A 40 5.23 -6.75 1.17
CA ILE A 40 6.46 -6.28 0.55
C ILE A 40 7.36 -7.43 0.08
N TRP A 41 7.40 -8.54 0.80
CA TRP A 41 8.23 -9.67 0.44
C TRP A 41 7.79 -10.31 -0.88
N HIS A 42 6.48 -10.25 -1.18
CA HIS A 42 5.97 -10.69 -2.47
C HIS A 42 6.45 -9.81 -3.63
N GLN A 43 6.56 -8.51 -3.39
CA GLN A 43 7.05 -7.54 -4.36
C GLN A 43 8.56 -7.65 -4.62
N ILE A 44 9.35 -7.86 -3.56
CA ILE A 44 10.82 -7.92 -3.66
C ILE A 44 11.28 -9.26 -4.25
N ARG A 45 10.68 -10.38 -3.82
CA ARG A 45 11.20 -11.73 -4.12
C ARG A 45 10.65 -12.38 -5.38
N PHE A 46 9.51 -11.93 -5.90
CA PHE A 46 8.87 -12.56 -7.05
C PHE A 46 8.82 -11.64 -8.26
N ASP A 47 8.81 -12.27 -9.44
CA ASP A 47 8.49 -11.59 -10.69
C ASP A 47 6.98 -11.36 -10.72
N ASN A 48 6.60 -10.09 -10.57
CA ASN A 48 5.20 -9.65 -10.65
C ASN A 48 4.94 -9.07 -12.03
N TYR A 49 3.72 -9.30 -12.54
CA TYR A 49 3.29 -8.85 -13.84
C TYR A 49 2.01 -8.03 -13.70
N TRP A 50 1.88 -7.05 -14.56
CA TRP A 50 0.72 -6.18 -14.64
C TRP A 50 -0.01 -6.40 -15.97
N VAL A 51 -1.33 -6.47 -15.88
CA VAL A 51 -2.25 -6.55 -17.01
C VAL A 51 -3.26 -5.43 -16.80
N GLU A 52 -3.38 -4.56 -17.80
CA GLU A 52 -4.36 -3.48 -17.75
C GLU A 52 -5.78 -4.03 -17.77
N GLY A 53 -6.66 -3.41 -17.00
CA GLY A 53 -8.04 -3.85 -16.88
C GLY A 53 -8.95 -2.79 -16.27
N PRO A 54 -10.27 -2.94 -16.40
CA PRO A 54 -11.22 -2.01 -15.80
C PRO A 54 -11.11 -2.05 -14.27
N PRO A 55 -11.29 -0.91 -13.58
CA PRO A 55 -11.30 -0.88 -12.13
C PRO A 55 -12.51 -1.68 -11.58
N PRO A 56 -12.36 -2.31 -10.40
CA PRO A 56 -13.47 -3.01 -9.74
C PRO A 56 -14.56 -2.03 -9.31
N ALA A 57 -15.82 -2.47 -9.33
CA ALA A 57 -16.97 -1.66 -8.96
C ALA A 57 -17.12 -1.55 -7.43
N LEU A 58 -16.31 -0.68 -6.82
CA LEU A 58 -16.30 -0.44 -5.37
C LEU A 58 -17.12 0.79 -4.99
N GLU A 59 -17.87 0.66 -3.90
CA GLU A 59 -18.65 1.76 -3.34
C GLU A 59 -17.74 2.62 -2.45
N LYS A 60 -17.39 3.82 -2.89
CA LYS A 60 -16.39 4.67 -2.21
C LYS A 60 -16.64 4.86 -0.71
N HIS A 61 -17.90 4.94 -0.30
CA HIS A 61 -18.28 5.16 1.10
C HIS A 61 -18.03 3.94 2.01
N THR A 62 -17.78 2.76 1.44
CA THR A 62 -17.51 1.51 2.16
C THR A 62 -16.01 1.26 2.37
N LEU A 63 -15.13 2.08 1.80
CA LEU A 63 -13.69 1.90 1.90
C LEU A 63 -13.15 2.38 3.27
N PRO A 64 -12.17 1.68 3.87
CA PRO A 64 -11.45 2.18 5.03
C PRO A 64 -10.78 3.52 4.73
N THR A 65 -10.78 4.41 5.72
CA THR A 65 -10.15 5.72 5.59
C THR A 65 -8.88 5.80 6.42
N PHE A 66 -7.91 6.56 5.90
CA PHE A 66 -6.69 6.96 6.58
C PHE A 66 -6.60 8.48 6.40
N GLU A 67 -7.00 9.23 7.42
CA GLU A 67 -7.24 10.67 7.33
C GLU A 67 -6.36 11.43 8.31
N LEU A 68 -5.64 12.45 7.83
CA LEU A 68 -4.90 13.36 8.70
C LEU A 68 -5.89 14.17 9.55
N VAL A 69 -5.80 14.06 10.87
CA VAL A 69 -6.68 14.78 11.82
C VAL A 69 -5.96 15.89 12.57
N ALA A 70 -4.65 15.79 12.74
CA ALA A 70 -3.86 16.85 13.36
C ALA A 70 -2.41 16.84 12.89
N MET A 71 -1.80 18.01 12.90
CA MET A 71 -0.37 18.21 12.71
C MET A 71 0.13 19.13 13.82
N LYS A 72 1.21 18.74 14.49
CA LYS A 72 1.75 19.48 15.63
C LYS A 72 3.27 19.54 15.54
N GLN A 73 3.82 20.76 15.49
CA GLN A 73 5.24 20.97 15.69
C GLN A 73 5.58 20.70 17.17
N GLN A 74 6.35 19.64 17.45
CA GLN A 74 6.74 19.28 18.81
C GLN A 74 7.99 20.03 19.27
N SER A 75 8.95 20.20 18.37
CA SER A 75 10.22 20.89 18.61
C SER A 75 10.66 21.63 17.34
N ILE A 76 11.80 22.33 17.35
CA ILE A 76 12.32 22.95 16.12
C ILE A 76 12.67 21.91 15.04
N THR A 77 12.98 20.67 15.42
CA THR A 77 13.42 19.60 14.50
C THR A 77 12.41 18.46 14.37
N THR A 78 11.27 18.50 15.06
CA THR A 78 10.33 17.37 15.14
C THR A 78 8.89 17.82 14.92
N ARG A 79 8.20 17.16 14.00
CA ARG A 79 6.79 17.35 13.70
C ARG A 79 6.02 16.04 13.84
N GLN A 80 4.93 16.08 14.60
CA GLN A 80 4.01 14.97 14.76
C GLN A 80 2.81 15.12 13.83
N TYR A 81 2.41 14.01 13.22
CA TYR A 81 1.19 13.87 12.43
C TYR A 81 0.29 12.85 13.11
N SER A 82 -0.98 13.18 13.28
CA SER A 82 -1.99 12.29 13.83
C SER A 82 -2.99 11.93 12.75
N PHE A 83 -3.22 10.63 12.57
CA PHE A 83 -4.14 10.07 11.59
C PHE A 83 -5.26 9.30 12.27
N SER A 84 -6.46 9.38 11.71
CA SER A 84 -7.59 8.55 12.09
C SER A 84 -7.77 7.44 11.05
N ILE A 85 -7.70 6.20 11.49
CA ILE A 85 -8.04 5.02 10.71
C ILE A 85 -9.47 4.62 11.04
N THR A 86 -10.36 4.72 10.05
CA THR A 86 -11.74 4.24 10.19
C THR A 86 -11.96 3.03 9.33
N HIS A 87 -12.22 1.90 9.97
CA HIS A 87 -12.63 0.68 9.30
C HIS A 87 -14.12 0.77 8.99
N ARG A 88 -14.48 0.70 7.70
CA ARG A 88 -15.88 0.76 7.25
C ARG A 88 -16.28 -0.62 6.74
N TYR A 89 -17.45 -1.08 7.19
CA TYR A 89 -17.99 -2.43 6.97
C TYR A 89 -17.07 -3.56 7.49
N GLN A 90 -17.60 -4.38 8.39
CA GLN A 90 -16.87 -5.41 9.15
C GLN A 90 -16.54 -6.65 8.30
N ASN A 91 -15.80 -6.47 7.20
CA ASN A 91 -15.24 -7.57 6.45
C ASN A 91 -13.73 -7.62 6.73
N CYS A 92 -13.14 -8.82 6.68
CA CYS A 92 -11.70 -9.00 6.85
C CYS A 92 -10.96 -8.21 5.76
N VAL A 93 -10.36 -7.10 6.16
CA VAL A 93 -9.52 -6.28 5.29
C VAL A 93 -8.10 -6.33 5.82
N GLN A 94 -7.18 -6.50 4.89
CA GLN A 94 -5.78 -6.33 5.17
C GLN A 94 -5.34 -5.01 4.56
N SER A 95 -4.82 -4.13 5.40
CA SER A 95 -4.28 -2.85 4.95
C SER A 95 -2.76 -2.86 5.04
N ALA A 96 -2.08 -2.36 4.01
CA ALA A 96 -0.65 -2.12 4.03
C ALA A 96 -0.41 -0.61 4.00
N LEU A 97 0.41 -0.14 4.93
CA LEU A 97 0.88 1.24 5.00
C LEU A 97 2.35 1.26 4.60
N ILE A 98 2.67 2.05 3.57
CA ILE A 98 4.04 2.31 3.15
C ILE A 98 4.30 3.78 3.46
N ILE A 99 5.25 4.06 4.36
CA ILE A 99 5.60 5.41 4.79
C ILE A 99 7.01 5.69 4.29
N ALA A 100 7.16 6.60 3.32
CA ALA A 100 8.45 6.97 2.74
C ALA A 100 8.84 8.38 3.17
N PRO A 101 9.71 8.53 4.20
CA PRO A 101 10.27 9.82 4.55
C PRO A 101 11.03 10.42 3.35
N LYS A 102 10.89 11.73 3.13
CA LYS A 102 11.70 12.43 2.14
C LYS A 102 13.17 12.49 2.55
N ALA A 103 14.04 12.84 1.61
CA ALA A 103 15.46 13.04 1.87
C ALA A 103 15.68 14.04 3.02
N GLY A 104 16.50 13.65 4.00
CA GLY A 104 16.78 14.47 5.19
C GLY A 104 15.70 14.41 6.28
N VAL A 105 14.64 13.61 6.09
CA VAL A 105 13.59 13.36 7.08
C VAL A 105 13.70 11.93 7.60
N ARG A 106 13.39 11.72 8.87
CA ARG A 106 13.38 10.41 9.51
C ARG A 106 12.13 10.21 10.37
N LEU A 107 11.44 9.09 10.21
CA LEU A 107 10.40 8.67 11.15
C LEU A 107 11.08 8.16 12.43
N VAL A 108 10.91 8.88 13.54
CA VAL A 108 11.64 8.59 14.79
C VAL A 108 10.77 7.94 15.87
N ALA A 109 9.46 8.17 15.82
CA ALA A 109 8.51 7.50 16.69
C ALA A 109 7.16 7.34 16.00
N TRP A 110 6.38 6.36 16.47
CA TRP A 110 5.00 6.17 16.08
C TRP A 110 4.18 5.56 17.22
N SER A 111 2.86 5.54 17.12
CA SER A 111 2.00 4.89 18.11
C SER A 111 1.63 3.45 17.79
N LEU A 112 2.19 2.88 16.71
CA LEU A 112 1.84 1.52 16.24
C LEU A 112 2.56 0.43 17.04
N MET A 113 3.80 0.70 17.45
CA MET A 113 4.67 -0.21 18.21
C MET A 113 5.63 0.61 19.08
N GLU A 114 6.28 -0.04 20.05
CA GLU A 114 7.25 0.60 20.96
C GLU A 114 8.46 1.23 20.23
N SER A 115 8.88 0.63 19.12
CA SER A 115 9.97 1.14 18.29
C SER A 115 9.57 1.17 16.82
N VAL A 116 10.25 2.02 16.05
CA VAL A 116 10.10 2.10 14.60
C VAL A 116 11.09 1.10 13.97
N PRO A 117 10.62 0.05 13.27
CA PRO A 117 11.47 -0.86 12.53
C PRO A 117 12.27 -0.14 11.44
N GLY A 118 13.38 -0.75 11.03
CA GLY A 118 14.18 -0.26 9.91
C GLY A 118 13.39 -0.15 8.60
N THR A 119 13.95 0.59 7.65
CA THR A 119 13.36 0.75 6.33
C THR A 119 13.62 -0.47 5.44
N ILE A 120 12.72 -0.64 4.49
CA ILE A 120 12.87 -1.50 3.33
C ILE A 120 13.24 -0.64 2.13
N GLU A 121 14.07 -1.16 1.23
CA GLU A 121 14.39 -0.49 -0.03
C GLU A 121 13.69 -1.20 -1.18
N PHE A 122 12.97 -0.44 -2.00
CA PHE A 122 12.38 -0.91 -3.23
C PHE A 122 12.45 0.18 -4.30
N ASN A 123 12.99 -0.16 -5.47
CA ASN A 123 13.09 0.74 -6.61
C ASN A 123 13.81 2.09 -6.29
N GLY A 124 14.81 2.06 -5.39
CA GLY A 124 15.55 3.24 -4.97
C GLY A 124 14.84 4.09 -3.89
N GLU A 125 13.64 3.71 -3.47
CA GLU A 125 12.91 4.36 -2.38
C GLU A 125 13.07 3.58 -1.08
N GLN A 126 13.32 4.30 0.01
CA GLN A 126 13.35 3.72 1.36
C GLN A 126 12.07 4.07 2.10
N ALA A 127 11.40 3.05 2.64
CA ALA A 127 10.13 3.23 3.34
C ALA A 127 10.02 2.33 4.57
N HIS A 128 9.18 2.72 5.52
CA HIS A 128 8.67 1.83 6.56
C HIS A 128 7.43 1.12 6.04
N PHE A 129 7.27 -0.16 6.41
CA PHE A 129 6.14 -0.97 6.00
C PHE A 129 5.39 -1.47 7.22
N VAL A 130 4.07 -1.29 7.23
CA VAL A 130 3.16 -1.79 8.26
C VAL A 130 2.08 -2.62 7.60
N LEU A 131 1.90 -3.85 8.08
CA LEU A 131 0.75 -4.67 7.74
C LEU A 131 -0.26 -4.63 8.87
N ILE A 132 -1.44 -4.09 8.60
CA ILE A 132 -2.56 -4.02 9.53
C ILE A 132 -3.58 -5.05 9.06
N THR A 133 -3.88 -6.02 9.92
CA THR A 133 -4.96 -6.98 9.69
C THR A 133 -5.96 -6.82 10.81
N TYR A 134 -7.22 -6.61 10.45
CA TYR A 134 -8.30 -6.47 11.42
C TYR A 134 -9.51 -7.31 10.97
N GLY A 135 -10.22 -7.87 11.95
CA GLY A 135 -11.47 -8.57 11.75
C GLY A 135 -12.63 -7.66 12.15
N LEU A 136 -13.20 -7.91 13.34
CA LEU A 136 -14.17 -7.02 13.96
C LEU A 136 -13.43 -5.84 14.60
N ALA A 137 -13.50 -4.66 13.97
CA ALA A 137 -12.92 -3.44 14.49
C ALA A 137 -13.86 -2.79 15.52
N GLU A 138 -13.80 -3.25 16.78
CA GLU A 138 -14.55 -2.63 17.89
C GLU A 138 -13.96 -1.28 18.31
N ASP A 139 -12.65 -1.07 18.07
CA ASP A 139 -11.90 0.13 18.46
C ASP A 139 -11.79 1.20 17.36
N ALA A 140 -12.74 1.24 16.40
CA ALA A 140 -12.78 2.29 15.38
C ALA A 140 -13.49 3.56 15.91
N PRO A 141 -12.97 4.78 15.65
CA PRO A 141 -11.77 5.08 14.87
C PRO A 141 -10.46 4.87 15.65
N TRP A 142 -9.48 4.23 15.01
CA TRP A 142 -8.15 4.02 15.58
C TRP A 142 -7.24 5.21 15.26
N THR A 143 -6.86 5.97 16.28
CA THR A 143 -5.93 7.10 16.12
C THR A 143 -4.48 6.63 16.18
N VAL A 144 -3.69 6.99 15.17
CA VAL A 144 -2.25 6.68 15.10
C VAL A 144 -1.43 7.95 14.92
N THR A 145 -0.22 8.00 15.48
CA THR A 145 0.67 9.15 15.39
C THR A 145 2.01 8.78 14.78
N PHE A 146 2.60 9.69 14.01
CA PHE A 146 3.93 9.58 13.40
C PHE A 146 4.74 10.84 13.70
N ASP A 147 5.93 10.66 14.28
CA ASP A 147 6.83 11.75 14.64
C ASP A 147 8.02 11.75 13.69
N PHE A 148 8.15 12.81 12.89
CA PHE A 148 9.22 12.98 11.92
C PHE A 148 10.24 13.99 12.40
N GLU A 149 11.50 13.59 12.36
CA GLU A 149 12.66 14.44 12.62
C GLU A 149 13.27 14.92 11.30
N TYR A 150 13.70 16.18 11.25
CA TYR A 150 14.33 16.79 10.08
C TYR A 150 15.23 17.97 10.47
N ASP A 151 16.14 18.38 9.57
CA ASP A 151 16.94 19.60 9.72
C ASP A 151 16.20 20.83 9.13
N PRO A 152 15.81 21.82 9.94
CA PRO A 152 15.13 23.04 9.49
C PRO A 152 15.98 23.95 8.60
N LYS A 153 17.28 23.69 8.48
CA LYS A 153 18.18 24.41 7.57
C LYS A 153 18.14 23.84 6.16
N THR A 154 17.82 22.55 6.02
CA THR A 154 17.77 21.86 4.73
C THR A 154 16.37 21.81 4.14
N LEU A 155 15.34 21.96 4.98
CA LEU A 155 13.94 22.03 4.55
C LEU A 155 13.38 23.44 4.78
N PRO A 156 12.69 24.04 3.77
CA PRO A 156 12.07 25.35 3.91
C PRO A 156 11.09 25.40 5.10
N GLN A 157 11.08 26.52 5.84
CA GLN A 157 10.30 26.69 7.08
C GLN A 157 8.83 27.10 6.84
N ASP A 158 8.41 27.07 5.59
CA ASP A 158 7.16 27.65 5.07
C ASP A 158 5.92 26.89 5.57
N GLY A 159 6.11 25.75 6.23
CA GLY A 159 5.02 24.89 6.73
C GLY A 159 4.30 24.09 5.64
N GLU A 160 4.54 24.38 4.37
CA GLU A 160 3.97 23.68 3.21
C GLU A 160 4.80 22.48 2.74
N GLU A 161 6.03 22.33 3.25
CA GLU A 161 6.89 21.19 2.88
C GLU A 161 6.32 19.89 3.45
N LYS A 162 5.99 19.00 2.51
CA LYS A 162 5.63 17.61 2.79
C LYS A 162 6.88 16.86 3.25
N LEU A 163 6.84 16.25 4.41
CA LEU A 163 7.94 15.50 5.00
C LEU A 163 8.00 14.04 4.55
N PHE A 164 6.89 13.47 4.07
CA PHE A 164 6.85 12.08 3.64
C PHE A 164 5.74 11.82 2.63
N ASP A 165 5.92 10.75 1.86
CA ASP A 165 4.85 10.15 1.06
C ASP A 165 4.30 8.94 1.80
N VAL A 166 3.00 8.69 1.65
CA VAL A 166 2.34 7.53 2.21
C VAL A 166 1.48 6.84 1.18
N SER A 167 1.59 5.51 1.11
CA SER A 167 0.69 4.65 0.35
C SER A 167 -0.15 3.84 1.34
N TRP A 168 -1.47 3.94 1.20
CA TRP A 168 -2.45 3.16 1.93
C TRP A 168 -3.14 2.20 0.98
N VAL A 169 -2.78 0.93 1.10
CA VAL A 169 -3.33 -0.17 0.32
C VAL A 169 -4.34 -0.91 1.16
N ASN A 170 -5.52 -1.19 0.63
CA ASN A 170 -6.53 -2.03 1.27
C ASN A 170 -6.85 -3.21 0.36
N THR A 171 -6.69 -4.42 0.89
CA THR A 171 -6.89 -5.68 0.17
C THR A 171 -8.10 -6.41 0.73
N TYR A 172 -9.00 -6.80 -0.17
CA TYR A 172 -10.26 -7.47 0.10
C TYR A 172 -10.22 -8.87 -0.50
N TRP A 173 -10.16 -9.87 0.37
CA TRP A 173 -10.08 -11.28 -0.02
C TRP A 173 -11.44 -11.88 -0.37
N GLU A 174 -12.51 -11.38 0.27
CA GLU A 174 -13.87 -11.95 0.14
C GLU A 174 -14.75 -11.20 -0.87
N TYR A 175 -14.15 -10.47 -1.81
CA TYR A 175 -14.84 -9.58 -2.77
C TYR A 175 -15.04 -10.21 -4.16
N ALA A 176 -15.33 -11.51 -4.21
CA ALA A 176 -15.57 -12.22 -5.45
C ALA A 176 -16.72 -11.62 -6.28
N ASN A 177 -17.74 -11.06 -5.62
CA ASN A 177 -18.86 -10.37 -6.27
C ASN A 177 -18.48 -9.00 -6.85
N LYS A 178 -17.29 -8.47 -6.56
CA LYS A 178 -16.76 -7.21 -7.10
C LYS A 178 -15.72 -7.43 -8.21
N HIS A 179 -15.45 -8.69 -8.59
CA HIS A 179 -14.60 -9.00 -9.73
C HIS A 179 -15.21 -8.50 -11.03
N THR A 180 -14.40 -7.91 -11.90
CA THR A 180 -14.80 -7.55 -13.26
C THR A 180 -14.90 -8.80 -14.14
N ASP A 181 -15.63 -8.70 -15.25
CA ASP A 181 -15.77 -9.81 -16.20
C ASP A 181 -14.42 -10.27 -16.76
N ASP A 182 -13.54 -9.32 -17.08
CA ASP A 182 -12.21 -9.61 -17.61
C ASP A 182 -11.34 -10.32 -16.57
N PHE A 183 -11.41 -9.89 -15.31
CA PHE A 183 -10.69 -10.56 -14.22
C PHE A 183 -11.20 -11.99 -13.98
N ARG A 184 -12.53 -12.21 -14.05
CA ARG A 184 -13.11 -13.55 -13.96
C ARG A 184 -12.63 -14.46 -15.08
N LYS A 185 -12.65 -13.99 -16.33
CA LYS A 185 -12.14 -14.74 -17.49
C LYS A 185 -10.64 -15.05 -17.38
N LEU A 186 -9.85 -14.19 -16.74
CA LEU A 186 -8.43 -14.46 -16.48
C LEU A 186 -8.26 -15.61 -15.47
N ILE A 187 -9.03 -15.61 -14.38
CA ILE A 187 -9.00 -16.68 -13.37
C ILE A 187 -9.42 -18.02 -14.00
N GLU A 188 -10.44 -18.02 -14.86
CA GLU A 188 -10.95 -19.22 -15.54
C GLU A 188 -9.94 -19.86 -16.52
N GLN A 189 -8.85 -19.17 -16.88
CA GLN A 189 -7.78 -19.74 -17.70
C GLN A 189 -6.79 -20.62 -16.92
N PHE A 190 -6.81 -20.54 -15.58
CA PHE A 190 -5.99 -21.41 -14.76
C PHE A 190 -6.59 -22.83 -14.69
N PRO A 191 -5.75 -23.88 -14.70
CA PRO A 191 -6.21 -25.25 -14.66
C PRO A 191 -6.79 -25.60 -13.29
N ASP A 192 -7.71 -26.56 -13.26
CA ASP A 192 -8.45 -26.97 -12.05
C ASP A 192 -7.57 -27.42 -10.87
N TRP A 193 -6.34 -27.85 -11.12
CA TRP A 193 -5.38 -28.24 -10.07
C TRP A 193 -4.67 -27.03 -9.42
N ALA A 194 -4.78 -25.83 -10.00
CA ALA A 194 -4.16 -24.62 -9.48
C ALA A 194 -5.07 -23.96 -8.44
N HIS A 195 -4.51 -23.64 -7.28
CA HIS A 195 -5.19 -22.85 -6.26
C HIS A 195 -4.95 -21.36 -6.51
N VAL A 196 -5.89 -20.70 -7.17
CA VAL A 196 -5.86 -19.24 -7.42
C VAL A 196 -6.46 -18.51 -6.22
N ILE A 197 -5.74 -17.52 -5.69
CA ILE A 197 -6.22 -16.65 -4.59
C ILE A 197 -6.48 -15.26 -5.16
N PRO A 198 -7.71 -14.96 -5.61
CA PRO A 198 -8.03 -13.63 -6.10
C PRO A 198 -8.28 -12.66 -4.95
N SER A 199 -7.99 -11.39 -5.21
CA SER A 199 -8.28 -10.29 -4.29
C SER A 199 -8.62 -9.03 -5.07
N VAL A 200 -9.47 -8.20 -4.49
CA VAL A 200 -9.67 -6.82 -4.95
C VAL A 200 -8.84 -5.92 -4.06
N ALA A 201 -8.21 -4.89 -4.60
CA ALA A 201 -7.45 -3.95 -3.80
C ALA A 201 -7.62 -2.50 -4.26
N VAL A 202 -7.46 -1.58 -3.31
CA VAL A 202 -7.47 -0.14 -3.53
C VAL A 202 -6.19 0.44 -2.99
N VAL A 203 -5.56 1.32 -3.76
CA VAL A 203 -4.38 2.08 -3.34
C VAL A 203 -4.72 3.57 -3.31
N ASN A 204 -4.31 4.25 -2.24
CA ASN A 204 -4.33 5.70 -2.15
C ASN A 204 -2.91 6.17 -1.79
N ILE A 205 -2.38 7.12 -2.55
CA ILE A 205 -1.06 7.69 -2.31
C ILE A 205 -1.23 9.18 -2.05
N THR A 206 -0.66 9.66 -0.95
CA THR A 206 -0.74 11.06 -0.54
C THR A 206 0.59 11.50 0.04
N ALA A 207 0.90 12.78 -0.10
CA ALA A 207 2.12 13.38 0.41
C ALA A 207 1.76 14.38 1.52
N TYR A 208 2.43 14.29 2.67
CA TYR A 208 2.15 15.02 3.92
C TYR A 208 3.39 15.66 4.51
#